data_AF-A0A957UAS8-F1
#
_entry.id   AF-A0A957UAS8-F1
#
_cell.length_a   1.000
_cell.length_b   1.000
_cell.length_c   1.000
_cell.angle_alpha   90.00
_cell.angle_beta   90.00
_cell.angle_gamma   90.00
#
_symmetry.space_group_name_H-M   'P 1'
#
loop_
_entity.id
_entity.type
_entity.pdbx_description
1 polymer ?
#
loop_
_entity_poly.entity_id
_entity_poly.type
_entity_poly.pdbx_seq_one_letter_code
_entity_poly.pdbx_strand_id
1 'polypeptide(L)' 'MTPQQLVATLIIVATIVGVAVGRYPWLRMNRATIALTGATALIAIGAIPLEDAYASLDLDTLTLL' A
#
# COMPACT_ATOMS: atom_id res chain seq x y z
N MET A 1 -17.16 12.82 -3.71
CA MET A 1 -16.29 11.71 -3.27
C MET A 1 -17.16 10.68 -2.58
N THR A 2 -17.11 9.42 -2.98
CA THR A 2 -17.81 8.36 -2.26
C THR A 2 -17.12 8.09 -0.92
N PRO A 3 -17.82 7.53 0.09
CA PRO A 3 -17.19 7.17 1.36
C PRO A 3 -15.97 6.26 1.19
N GLN A 4 -16.06 5.32 0.24
CA GLN A 4 -14.96 4.40 -0.10
C GLN A 4 -13.73 5.14 -0.66
N GLN A 5 -13.93 6.12 -1.54
CA GLN A 5 -12.83 6.94 -2.08
C GLN A 5 -12.11 7.73 -0.97
N LEU A 6 -12.85 8.22 0.02
CA LEU A 6 -12.27 8.93 1.16
C LEU A 6 -11.40 8.00 2.00
N VAL A 7 -11.88 6.79 2.31
CA VAL A 7 -11.11 5.77 3.04
C VAL A 7 -9.86 5.37 2.25
N ALA A 8 -9.99 5.11 0.96
CA ALA A 8 -8.85 4.78 0.10
C ALA A 8 -7.80 5.90 0.08
N THR A 9 -8.24 7.16 -0.03
CA THR A 9 -7.34 8.32 0.00
C THR A 9 -6.59 8.42 1.33
N LEU A 10 -7.27 8.18 2.46
CA LEU A 10 -6.62 8.16 3.78
C LEU A 10 -5.57 7.06 3.89
N ILE A 11 -5.86 5.85 3.39
CA ILE A 11 -4.90 4.73 3.37
C ILE A 11 -3.68 5.09 2.52
N ILE A 12 -3.89 5.65 1.32
CA ILE A 12 -2.81 6.06 0.42
C ILE A 12 -1.91 7.10 1.10
N VAL A 13 -2.51 8.15 1.67
CA VAL A 13 -1.75 9.21 2.36
C VAL A 13 -0.96 8.64 3.54
N ALA A 14 -1.59 7.82 4.39
CA ALA A 14 -0.91 7.17 5.51
C ALA A 14 0.25 6.27 5.05
N THR A 15 0.06 5.54 3.95
CA THR A 15 1.09 4.67 3.36
C THR A 15 2.26 5.48 2.84
N ILE A 16 2.02 6.53 2.05
CA ILE A 16 3.09 7.39 1.49
C ILE A 16 3.86 8.08 2.62
N VAL A 17 3.15 8.63 3.62
CA VAL A 17 3.80 9.25 4.78
C VAL A 17 4.63 8.22 5.55
N GLY A 18 4.09 7.02 5.79
CA GLY A 18 4.82 5.93 6.44
C GLY A 18 6.07 5.52 5.67
N VAL A 19 6.00 5.40 4.34
CA VAL A 19 7.15 5.08 3.47
C VAL A 19 8.19 6.20 3.49
N ALA A 20 7.77 7.46 3.50
CA ALA A 20 8.66 8.63 3.56
C ALA A 20 9.43 8.67 4.89
N VAL A 21 8.73 8.47 6.01
CA VAL A 21 9.32 8.40 7.36
C VAL A 21 10.19 7.14 7.53
N GLY A 22 9.81 6.03 6.90
CA GLY A 22 10.56 4.78 6.88
C GLY A 22 10.48 3.93 8.15
N ARG A 23 9.69 4.35 9.15
CA ARG A 23 9.38 3.58 10.36
C ARG A 23 7.99 3.94 10.89
N TYR A 24 7.30 2.98 11.50
CA TYR A 24 6.14 3.25 12.35
C TYR A 24 6.56 3.14 13.84
N PRO A 25 6.13 4.04 14.74
CA PRO A 25 6.63 4.08 16.13
C PRO A 25 6.38 2.78 16.92
N TRP A 26 5.26 2.10 16.65
CA TRP A 26 4.81 0.92 17.40
C TRP A 26 4.89 -0.40 16.62
N LEU A 27 5.20 -0.36 15.32
CA LEU A 27 5.24 -1.54 14.46
C LEU A 27 6.65 -1.74 13.94
N ARG A 28 7.15 -2.99 13.97
CA ARG A 28 8.44 -3.36 13.37
C ARG A 28 8.31 -3.43 11.85
N MET A 29 8.12 -2.27 11.22
CA MET A 29 7.92 -2.15 9.78
C MET A 29 9.05 -1.34 9.14
N ASN A 30 9.45 -1.76 7.94
CA ASN A 30 10.35 -1.01 7.07
C ASN A 30 9.54 -0.40 5.91
N ARG A 31 10.20 0.32 5.01
CA ARG A 31 9.54 0.97 3.86
C ARG A 31 8.74 -0.02 3.01
N ALA A 32 9.29 -1.21 2.76
CA ALA A 32 8.66 -2.24 1.95
C ALA A 32 7.40 -2.81 2.60
N THR A 33 7.44 -3.15 3.90
CA THR A 33 6.28 -3.71 4.60
C THR A 33 5.17 -2.67 4.79
N ILE A 34 5.51 -1.38 4.93
CA ILE A 34 4.51 -0.29 4.93
C ILE A 34 3.80 -0.22 3.58
N ALA A 35 4.56 -0.18 2.48
CA ALA A 35 3.99 -0.13 1.13
C ALA A 35 3.09 -1.35 0.86
N LEU A 36 3.57 -2.56 1.20
CA LEU A 36 2.80 -3.79 1.05
C LEU A 36 1.50 -3.75 1.84
N THR A 37 1.56 -3.35 3.12
CA THR A 37 0.37 -3.28 3.98
C THR A 37 -0.65 -2.28 3.46
N GLY A 38 -0.20 -1.12 2.97
CA GLY A 38 -1.07 -0.13 2.33
C GLY A 38 -1.77 -0.68 1.09
N ALA A 39 -1.02 -1.33 0.20
CA ALA A 39 -1.58 -1.98 -0.99
C ALA A 39 -2.59 -3.08 -0.62
N THR A 40 -2.26 -3.96 0.34
CA THR A 40 -3.17 -5.01 0.82
C THR A 40 -4.44 -4.41 1.44
N ALA A 41 -4.34 -3.32 2.19
CA ALA A 41 -5.50 -2.64 2.76
C ALA A 41 -6.44 -2.08 1.68
N LEU A 42 -5.89 -1.52 0.60
CA LEU A 42 -6.68 -1.03 -0.55
C LEU A 42 -7.42 -2.16 -1.27
N ILE A 43 -6.77 -3.32 -1.43
CA ILE A 43 -7.41 -4.52 -2.00
C ILE A 43 -8.52 -5.03 -1.06
N ALA A 44 -8.26 -5.08 0.25
CA ALA A 44 -9.20 -5.60 1.24
C ALA A 44 -10.50 -4.79 1.33
N ILE A 45 -10.44 -3.46 1.11
CA ILE A 45 -11.63 -2.59 1.06
C ILE A 45 -12.25 -2.52 -0.35
N GLY A 46 -11.77 -3.31 -1.31
CA GLY A 46 -12.25 -3.34 -2.69
C GLY A 46 -11.99 -2.06 -3.48
N ALA A 47 -11.01 -1.24 -3.07
CA ALA A 47 -10.63 -0.03 -3.80
C ALA A 47 -9.76 -0.33 -5.03
N ILE A 48 -9.07 -1.47 -5.03
CA ILE A 48 -8.28 -1.99 -6.14
C ILE A 48 -8.65 -3.47 -6.30
N PRO A 49 -9.07 -3.94 -7.49
CA PRO A 49 -9.31 -5.35 -7.71
C PRO A 49 -7.98 -6.12 -7.70
N LEU A 50 -8.02 -7.37 -7.25
CA LEU A 50 -6.81 -8.17 -7.01
C LEU A 50 -6.01 -8.38 -8.31
N GLU A 51 -6.69 -8.56 -9.44
CA GLU A 51 -6.09 -8.72 -10.76
C GLU A 51 -5.28 -7.49 -11.20
N ASP A 52 -5.82 -6.28 -11.02
CA ASP A 52 -5.11 -5.04 -11.34
C ASP A 52 -3.92 -4.81 -10.39
N ALA A 53 -4.06 -5.20 -9.13
CA ALA A 53 -2.96 -5.12 -8.17
C ALA A 53 -1.79 -6.02 -8.57
N TYR A 54 -2.06 -7.25 -9.02
CA TYR A 54 -1.04 -8.16 -9.54
C TYR A 54 -0.44 -7.66 -10.85
N ALA A 55 -1.25 -7.14 -11.76
CA ALA A 55 -0.79 -6.58 -13.03
C ALA A 55 0.10 -5.34 -12.84
N SER A 56 -0.01 -4.66 -11.71
CA SER A 56 0.83 -3.50 -11.35
C SER A 56 2.20 -3.88 -10.77
N LEU A 57 2.43 -5.16 -10.44
CA LEU A 57 3.72 -5.63 -9.93
C LEU A 57 4.71 -5.87 -11.06
N ASP A 58 5.87 -5.23 -10.97
CA ASP A 58 7.01 -5.52 -11.83
C ASP A 58 7.84 -6.65 -11.21
N LEU A 59 7.69 -7.86 -11.78
CA LEU A 59 8.39 -9.04 -11.32
C LEU A 59 9.90 -8.98 -11.61
N ASP A 60 10.32 -8.32 -12.68
CA ASP A 60 11.74 -8.20 -13.01
C ASP A 60 12.46 -7.40 -11.91
N THR A 61 11.88 -6.26 -11.52
CA THR A 61 12.37 -5.47 -10.40
C THR A 61 12.38 -6.25 -9.08
N LEU A 62 11.32 -7.01 -8.79
CA LEU A 62 11.25 -7.82 -7.56
C LEU A 62 12.29 -8.93 -7.52
N THR A 63 12.63 -9.55 -8.66
CA THR A 63 13.64 -10.62 -8.71
C THR A 63 15.07 -10.13 -8.49
N LEU A 64 15.33 -8.83 -8.73
CA LEU A 64 16.65 -8.21 -8.60
C LEU A 64 16.93 -7.65 -7.20
N LEU A 65 15.93 -7.64 -6.31
CA LEU A 65 15.99 -7.11 -4.94
C LEU A 65 16.28 -8.22 -3.92
#